data_AF-A0A061A966-F1
#
_entry.id   AF-A0A061A966-F1
#
_cell.length_a   1.000
_cell.length_b   1.000
_cell.length_c   1.000
_cell.angle_alpha   90.00
_cell.angle_beta   90.00
_cell.angle_gamma   90.00
#
_symmetry.space_group_name_H-M   'P 1'
#
loop_
_entity.id
_entity.type
_entity.pdbx_description
1 polymer ?
#
loop_
_entity_poly.entity_id
_entity_poly.type
_entity_poly.pdbx_seq_one_letter_code
_entity_poly.pdbx_strand_id
1 'polypeptide(L)'
;MALAGGVTVMAGPDAFVEFSRQRGLAPDGRCKSFAASADGTGWAEGVGVVVLERLSDAERNGHRVLAVVRGSAVNQDGASNGLTAPNGPSQQRVIRRALAGAGLVAGDVDAVEAHGTGTALGDPIEAQALLATYGQGRSEGRPLWLGSLKSNIGHAQAAAGVAGVIKMVLALRCGVLPRTLHVDEPSREVDWSAGAVELLAEERVWPEVGRPRRVGVSGFGVSGTNAHVILEEAPGAVVDVVTGVVSEARGGVVPLVVSGRGGAGLRGQARRLLEFVERRPEVELGYLAGSLAVSRAGLSDRAVVVAGDREEALAGLVAVAEGGGAGRADVRGGVVFVFPGQGAQWVGMGAELLGESEVFAECLAECAGVLDPLTGWSLVDVVRGVGGGVLLERVDVVQPVSFAVMVGLARVWLAAGVVPSAVVGHSQGGDCGGVCGGWVVVGGCGAGGGVA
;
A
#
# COMPACT_ATOMS: atom_id res chain seq x y z
N MET A 1 14.05 -5.64 4.69
CA MET A 1 12.68 -6.17 4.64
C MET A 1 12.69 -7.71 4.68
N ALA A 2 11.60 -8.33 5.11
CA ALA A 2 11.39 -9.78 5.09
C ALA A 2 9.93 -10.10 4.73
N LEU A 3 9.71 -11.20 3.99
CA LEU A 3 8.38 -11.78 3.82
C LEU A 3 8.21 -12.86 4.89
N ALA A 4 7.18 -12.75 5.72
CA ALA A 4 6.85 -13.75 6.74
C ALA A 4 5.43 -14.26 6.52
N GLY A 5 5.21 -15.56 6.60
CA GLY A 5 3.92 -16.14 6.26
C GLY A 5 3.83 -17.63 6.49
N GLY A 6 2.71 -18.20 6.04
CA GLY A 6 2.43 -19.62 6.13
C GLY A 6 1.41 -20.02 5.07
N VAL A 7 1.48 -21.28 4.65
CA VAL A 7 0.60 -21.86 3.63
C VAL A 7 0.18 -23.26 4.05
N THR A 8 -1.09 -23.57 3.87
CA THR A 8 -1.54 -24.95 3.76
C THR A 8 -2.63 -25.08 2.71
N VAL A 9 -2.43 -26.03 1.80
CA VAL A 9 -3.39 -26.48 0.80
C VAL A 9 -3.41 -28.01 0.88
N MET A 10 -4.56 -28.58 1.19
CA MET A 10 -4.80 -30.01 1.31
C MET A 10 -5.06 -30.60 -0.07
N ALA A 11 -4.00 -31.10 -0.72
CA ALA A 11 -4.10 -31.76 -2.03
C ALA A 11 -4.94 -33.06 -2.00
N GLY A 12 -5.21 -33.60 -0.81
CA GLY A 12 -6.01 -34.80 -0.59
C GLY A 12 -6.58 -34.85 0.84
N PRO A 13 -7.42 -35.85 1.17
CA PRO A 13 -8.18 -35.90 2.41
C PRO A 13 -7.40 -36.47 3.60
N ASP A 14 -6.11 -36.76 3.47
CA ASP A 14 -5.33 -37.53 4.46
C ASP A 14 -5.40 -36.93 5.87
N ALA A 15 -5.29 -35.59 5.99
CA ALA A 15 -5.42 -34.89 7.27
C ALA A 15 -6.78 -35.10 7.94
N PHE A 16 -7.86 -35.24 7.17
CA PHE A 16 -9.18 -35.58 7.70
C PHE A 16 -9.25 -37.04 8.15
N VAL A 17 -8.69 -37.96 7.35
CA VAL A 17 -8.69 -39.40 7.68
C VAL A 17 -7.90 -39.68 8.95
N GLU A 18 -6.71 -39.10 9.08
CA GLU A 18 -5.82 -39.29 10.23
C GLU A 18 -6.43 -38.72 11.52
N PHE A 19 -6.95 -37.49 11.48
CA PHE A 19 -7.52 -36.86 12.68
C PHE A 19 -8.91 -37.41 13.05
N SER A 20 -9.66 -37.97 12.08
CA SER A 20 -10.89 -38.72 12.40
C SER A 20 -10.59 -39.96 13.24
N ARG A 21 -9.52 -40.70 12.92
CA ARG A 21 -9.10 -41.87 13.72
C ARG A 21 -8.71 -41.51 15.15
N GLN A 22 -8.14 -40.32 15.33
CA GLN A 22 -7.76 -39.78 16.64
C GLN A 22 -8.93 -39.11 17.38
N ARG A 23 -10.10 -38.99 16.73
CA ARG A 23 -11.26 -38.23 17.23
C ARG A 23 -10.89 -36.77 17.58
N GLY A 24 -9.98 -36.18 16.82
CA GLY A 24 -9.55 -34.80 17.00
C GLY A 24 -10.38 -33.77 16.23
N LEU A 25 -11.25 -34.22 15.32
CA LEU A 25 -12.10 -33.35 14.50
C LEU A 25 -13.47 -33.13 15.13
N ALA A 26 -13.94 -31.88 15.05
CA ALA A 26 -15.33 -31.58 15.34
C ALA A 26 -16.22 -32.24 14.27
N PRO A 27 -17.26 -33.04 14.65
CA PRO A 27 -18.14 -33.68 13.68
C PRO A 27 -18.87 -32.71 12.75
N ASP A 28 -19.10 -31.47 13.18
CA ASP A 28 -19.72 -30.41 12.38
C ASP A 28 -18.69 -29.50 11.67
N GLY A 29 -17.40 -29.80 11.80
CA GLY A 29 -16.31 -29.08 11.16
C GLY A 29 -16.05 -27.67 11.71
N ARG A 30 -16.62 -27.31 12.86
CA ARG A 30 -16.47 -25.96 13.44
C ARG A 30 -15.51 -25.93 14.62
N CYS A 31 -14.64 -24.92 14.68
CA CYS A 31 -13.81 -24.68 15.86
C CYS A 31 -14.61 -23.86 16.90
N LYS A 32 -15.25 -24.53 17.85
CA LYS A 32 -16.08 -23.90 18.91
C LYS A 32 -15.21 -23.45 20.08
N SER A 33 -14.26 -22.56 19.79
CA SER A 33 -13.14 -22.21 20.67
C SER A 33 -13.64 -21.68 22.02
N PHE A 34 -13.25 -22.34 23.10
CA PHE A 34 -13.59 -22.04 24.50
C PHE A 34 -15.07 -22.16 24.87
N ALA A 35 -15.91 -22.71 23.99
CA ALA A 35 -17.31 -22.99 24.28
C ALA A 35 -17.46 -24.29 25.08
N ALA A 36 -18.57 -24.42 25.82
CA ALA A 36 -18.94 -25.68 26.48
C ALA A 36 -19.18 -26.83 25.48
N SER A 37 -19.49 -26.50 24.23
CA SER A 37 -19.73 -27.45 23.14
C SER A 37 -18.48 -27.80 22.32
N ALA A 38 -17.29 -27.38 22.75
CA ALA A 38 -16.01 -27.67 22.10
C ALA A 38 -15.75 -29.19 21.99
N ASP A 39 -15.76 -29.71 20.75
CA ASP A 39 -15.71 -31.13 20.44
C ASP A 39 -14.67 -31.51 19.39
N GLY A 40 -13.75 -30.59 19.05
CA GLY A 40 -12.63 -30.84 18.15
C GLY A 40 -12.31 -29.65 17.23
N THR A 41 -11.33 -29.86 16.35
CA THR A 41 -10.93 -28.86 15.35
C THR A 41 -11.69 -29.03 14.04
N GLY A 42 -11.96 -27.92 13.35
CA GLY A 42 -12.35 -27.91 11.95
C GLY A 42 -11.15 -27.57 11.07
N TRP A 43 -10.76 -28.43 10.13
CA TRP A 43 -9.64 -28.13 9.24
C TRP A 43 -10.00 -27.11 8.18
N ALA A 44 -9.02 -26.27 7.85
CA ALA A 44 -9.13 -25.27 6.80
C ALA A 44 -7.80 -25.10 6.07
N GLU A 45 -7.87 -24.44 4.93
CA GLU A 45 -6.72 -24.06 4.09
C GLU A 45 -6.48 -22.56 4.19
N GLY A 46 -5.29 -22.13 3.82
CA GLY A 46 -5.00 -20.70 3.76
C GLY A 46 -3.58 -20.38 3.32
N VAL A 47 -3.42 -19.17 2.81
CA VAL A 47 -2.12 -18.56 2.53
C VAL A 47 -2.14 -17.14 3.07
N GLY A 48 -1.18 -16.80 3.92
CA GLY A 48 -1.02 -15.45 4.46
C GLY A 48 0.43 -15.03 4.39
N VAL A 49 0.68 -13.78 4.00
CA VAL A 49 2.01 -13.16 3.97
C VAL A 49 1.91 -11.75 4.52
N VAL A 50 2.85 -11.39 5.37
CA VAL A 50 3.09 -10.01 5.82
C VAL A 50 4.49 -9.58 5.39
N VAL A 51 4.63 -8.29 5.07
CA VAL A 51 5.93 -7.66 4.79
C VAL A 51 6.41 -7.02 6.08
N LEU A 52 7.59 -7.41 6.54
CA LEU A 52 8.21 -6.90 7.74
C LEU A 52 9.41 -6.02 7.38
N GLU A 53 9.55 -4.93 8.12
CA GLU A 53 10.69 -4.03 8.06
C GLU A 53 10.98 -3.50 9.47
N ARG A 54 12.23 -3.11 9.76
CA ARG A 54 12.51 -2.40 11.00
C ARG A 54 11.75 -1.07 10.98
N LEU A 55 11.14 -0.69 12.10
CA LEU A 55 10.35 0.54 12.18
C LEU A 55 11.14 1.76 11.69
N SER A 56 12.39 1.91 12.11
CA SER A 56 13.28 2.99 11.67
C SER A 56 13.55 3.03 10.16
N ASP A 57 13.55 1.87 9.50
CA ASP A 57 13.72 1.81 8.05
C ASP A 57 12.41 2.16 7.33
N ALA A 58 11.27 1.68 7.85
CA ALA A 58 9.96 2.04 7.33
C ALA A 58 9.71 3.56 7.42
N GLU A 59 10.04 4.17 8.56
CA GLU A 59 9.96 5.64 8.75
C GLU A 59 10.89 6.39 7.79
N ARG A 60 12.17 5.97 7.71
CA ARG A 60 13.14 6.60 6.78
C ARG A 60 12.68 6.52 5.32
N ASN A 61 12.07 5.40 4.93
CA ASN A 61 11.63 5.16 3.56
C ASN A 61 10.20 5.68 3.28
N GLY A 62 9.52 6.26 4.28
CA GLY A 62 8.12 6.70 4.15
C GLY A 62 7.12 5.56 3.92
N HIS A 63 7.47 4.33 4.31
CA HIS A 63 6.57 3.19 4.20
C HIS A 63 5.47 3.23 5.26
N ARG A 64 4.24 2.92 4.84
CA ARG A 64 3.10 2.85 5.74
C ARG A 64 3.27 1.71 6.77
N VAL A 65 3.29 2.05 8.05
CA VAL A 65 3.31 1.09 9.16
C VAL A 65 1.86 0.72 9.52
N LEU A 66 1.52 -0.57 9.41
CA LEU A 66 0.17 -1.06 9.74
C LEU A 66 0.03 -1.46 11.22
N ALA A 67 1.10 -1.99 11.80
CA ALA A 67 1.25 -2.37 13.20
C ALA A 67 2.74 -2.60 13.48
N VAL A 68 3.11 -2.75 14.75
CA VAL A 68 4.48 -3.04 15.20
C VAL A 68 4.53 -4.40 15.87
N VAL A 69 5.47 -5.26 15.48
CA VAL A 69 5.81 -6.46 16.25
C VAL A 69 6.71 -6.04 17.40
N ARG A 70 6.17 -5.99 18.62
CA ARG A 70 6.90 -5.49 19.81
C ARG A 70 7.82 -6.52 20.44
N GLY A 71 7.44 -7.79 20.36
CA GLY A 71 8.23 -8.89 20.86
C GLY A 71 7.62 -10.23 20.49
N SER A 72 8.42 -11.27 20.53
CA SER A 72 7.95 -12.64 20.31
C SER A 72 8.81 -13.63 21.09
N ALA A 73 8.27 -14.82 21.31
CA ALA A 73 9.00 -15.93 21.88
C ALA A 73 8.54 -17.25 21.28
N VAL A 74 9.46 -18.21 21.26
CA VAL A 74 9.21 -19.61 20.94
C VAL A 74 9.76 -20.49 22.06
N ASN A 75 9.05 -21.56 22.41
CA ASN A 75 9.55 -22.61 23.29
C ASN A 75 9.00 -23.99 22.91
N GLN A 76 9.18 -24.98 23.79
CA GLN A 76 8.74 -26.34 23.60
C GLN A 76 8.05 -26.87 24.86
N ASP A 77 7.08 -27.76 24.66
CA ASP A 77 6.33 -28.43 25.73
C ASP A 77 7.19 -29.43 26.49
N GLY A 78 8.21 -30.01 25.84
CA GLY A 78 9.15 -30.93 26.46
C GLY A 78 8.50 -32.26 26.84
N ALA A 79 8.82 -32.78 28.03
CA ALA A 79 8.24 -34.02 28.54
C ALA A 79 6.81 -33.79 29.08
N SER A 80 5.85 -33.61 28.19
CA SER A 80 4.42 -33.50 28.51
C SER A 80 3.74 -34.88 28.65
N ASN A 81 2.43 -34.90 28.92
CA ASN A 81 1.63 -36.13 29.09
C ASN A 81 1.40 -36.94 27.78
N GLY A 82 2.17 -36.64 26.73
CA GLY A 82 2.09 -37.27 25.42
C GLY A 82 2.60 -36.31 24.35
N LEU A 83 3.17 -36.83 23.26
CA LEU A 83 3.81 -36.02 22.21
C LEU A 83 2.90 -34.89 21.68
N THR A 84 1.60 -35.15 21.62
CA THR A 84 0.58 -34.22 21.09
C THR A 84 -0.22 -33.51 22.18
N ALA A 85 0.03 -33.80 23.46
CA ALA A 85 -0.69 -33.20 24.58
C ALA A 85 -0.07 -31.83 24.93
N PRO A 86 -0.86 -30.74 24.93
CA PRO A 86 -0.36 -29.41 25.23
C PRO A 86 0.08 -29.26 26.69
N ASN A 87 0.99 -28.33 26.98
CA ASN A 87 1.47 -28.08 28.33
C ASN A 87 1.23 -26.63 28.82
N GLY A 88 0.30 -26.46 29.76
CA GLY A 88 -0.04 -25.15 30.34
C GLY A 88 1.15 -24.35 30.89
N PRO A 89 2.04 -24.94 31.73
CA PRO A 89 3.25 -24.25 32.19
C PRO A 89 4.17 -23.77 31.05
N SER A 90 4.31 -24.54 29.97
CA SER A 90 5.07 -24.12 28.78
C SER A 90 4.41 -22.95 28.06
N GLN A 91 3.08 -22.94 27.92
CA GLN A 91 2.35 -21.82 27.35
C GLN A 91 2.51 -20.53 28.21
N GLN A 92 2.43 -20.65 29.53
CA GLN A 92 2.70 -19.51 30.42
C GLN A 92 4.14 -18.98 30.26
N ARG A 93 5.13 -19.87 30.13
CA ARG A 93 6.53 -19.47 29.93
C ARG A 93 6.75 -18.74 28.61
N VAL A 94 6.15 -19.19 27.51
CA VAL A 94 6.31 -18.51 26.21
C VAL A 94 5.66 -17.13 26.23
N ILE A 95 4.50 -16.98 26.87
CA ILE A 95 3.83 -15.69 27.08
C ILE A 95 4.73 -14.73 27.87
N ARG A 96 5.22 -15.16 29.04
CA ARG A 96 6.10 -14.33 29.88
C ARG A 96 7.39 -13.93 29.16
N ARG A 97 7.97 -14.84 28.35
CA ARG A 97 9.17 -14.55 27.55
C ARG A 97 8.90 -13.54 26.45
N ALA A 98 7.76 -13.62 25.77
CA ALA A 98 7.38 -12.64 24.75
C ALA A 98 7.16 -11.25 25.37
N LEU A 99 6.49 -11.17 26.52
CA LEU A 99 6.31 -9.93 27.30
C LEU A 99 7.65 -9.32 27.70
N ALA A 100 8.55 -10.13 28.27
CA ALA A 100 9.89 -9.70 28.65
C ALA A 100 10.70 -9.20 27.44
N GLY A 101 10.64 -9.92 26.31
CA GLY A 101 11.29 -9.50 25.06
C GLY A 101 10.73 -8.19 24.49
N ALA A 102 9.47 -7.88 24.77
CA ALA A 102 8.82 -6.62 24.38
C ALA A 102 9.06 -5.47 25.38
N GLY A 103 9.60 -5.76 26.56
CA GLY A 103 9.71 -4.82 27.68
C GLY A 103 8.35 -4.43 28.27
N LEU A 104 7.38 -5.35 28.25
CA LEU A 104 5.99 -5.11 28.68
C LEU A 104 5.61 -5.98 29.88
N VAL A 105 4.57 -5.55 30.61
CA VAL A 105 3.90 -6.36 31.63
C VAL A 105 2.55 -6.86 31.12
N ALA A 106 1.96 -7.87 31.79
CA ALA A 106 0.75 -8.52 31.31
C ALA A 106 -0.46 -7.56 31.18
N GLY A 107 -0.58 -6.58 32.09
CA GLY A 107 -1.63 -5.53 32.04
C GLY A 107 -1.49 -4.54 30.87
N ASP A 108 -0.37 -4.56 30.15
CA ASP A 108 -0.19 -3.77 28.94
C ASP A 108 -0.90 -4.36 27.73
N VAL A 109 -1.32 -5.63 27.78
CA VAL A 109 -1.97 -6.32 26.67
C VAL A 109 -3.49 -6.36 26.89
N ASP A 110 -4.23 -5.93 25.88
CA ASP A 110 -5.68 -5.74 25.95
C ASP A 110 -6.46 -6.97 25.50
N ALA A 111 -5.92 -7.69 24.52
CA ALA A 111 -6.55 -8.86 23.94
C ALA A 111 -5.54 -9.97 23.62
N VAL A 112 -6.03 -11.19 23.46
CA VAL A 112 -5.29 -12.32 22.89
C VAL A 112 -6.12 -12.98 21.78
N GLU A 113 -5.52 -13.05 20.60
CA GLU A 113 -5.88 -13.99 19.54
C GLU A 113 -5.23 -15.33 19.89
N ALA A 114 -6.04 -16.24 20.42
CA ALA A 114 -5.58 -17.51 20.94
C ALA A 114 -5.23 -18.52 19.85
N HIS A 115 -4.57 -19.60 20.25
CA HIS A 115 -4.50 -20.79 19.42
C HIS A 115 -5.90 -21.40 19.26
N GLY A 116 -6.70 -21.49 20.33
CA GLY A 116 -8.15 -21.70 20.35
C GLY A 116 -8.65 -22.63 19.25
N THR A 117 -8.49 -23.94 19.45
CA THR A 117 -8.76 -24.94 18.41
C THR A 117 -10.15 -25.55 18.52
N GLY A 118 -10.89 -25.27 19.60
CA GLY A 118 -12.17 -25.93 19.85
C GLY A 118 -12.00 -27.34 20.41
N THR A 119 -10.82 -27.70 20.91
CA THR A 119 -10.56 -29.05 21.44
C THR A 119 -10.86 -29.11 22.93
N ALA A 120 -11.55 -30.17 23.36
CA ALA A 120 -11.97 -30.36 24.75
C ALA A 120 -10.80 -30.37 25.76
N LEU A 121 -9.61 -30.81 25.35
CA LEU A 121 -8.40 -30.79 26.19
C LEU A 121 -7.61 -29.49 26.05
N GLY A 122 -7.44 -28.97 24.83
CA GLY A 122 -6.53 -27.86 24.55
C GLY A 122 -7.08 -26.51 25.02
N ASP A 123 -8.37 -26.27 24.80
CA ASP A 123 -8.98 -24.98 25.13
C ASP A 123 -8.95 -24.68 26.64
N PRO A 124 -9.23 -25.63 27.56
CA PRO A 124 -9.07 -25.38 28.98
C PRO A 124 -7.64 -25.11 29.41
N ILE A 125 -6.66 -25.83 28.84
CA ILE A 125 -5.24 -25.64 29.15
C ILE A 125 -4.77 -24.25 28.72
N GLU A 126 -5.18 -23.79 27.55
CA GLU A 126 -4.85 -22.46 27.06
C GLU A 126 -5.53 -21.36 27.89
N ALA A 127 -6.83 -21.48 28.16
CA ALA A 127 -7.54 -20.49 28.98
C ALA A 127 -6.93 -20.36 30.37
N GLN A 128 -6.58 -21.48 31.02
CA GLN A 128 -5.90 -21.47 32.32
C GLN A 128 -4.50 -20.84 32.26
N ALA A 129 -3.75 -21.07 31.18
CA ALA A 129 -2.45 -20.41 31.00
C ALA A 129 -2.59 -18.88 30.85
N LEU A 130 -3.63 -18.42 30.15
CA LEU A 130 -3.94 -16.99 30.01
C LEU A 130 -4.43 -16.38 31.33
N LEU A 131 -5.31 -17.07 32.07
CA LEU A 131 -5.77 -16.67 33.40
C LEU A 131 -4.58 -16.53 34.37
N ALA A 132 -3.66 -17.50 34.39
CA ALA A 132 -2.47 -17.50 35.24
C ALA A 132 -1.35 -16.53 34.80
N THR A 133 -1.53 -15.82 33.68
CA THR A 133 -0.60 -14.80 33.18
C THR A 133 -1.31 -13.46 33.02
N TYR A 134 -1.98 -13.27 31.90
CA TYR A 134 -2.69 -12.04 31.57
C TYR A 134 -3.87 -11.73 32.49
N GLY A 135 -4.53 -12.75 33.04
CA GLY A 135 -5.68 -12.59 33.94
C GLY A 135 -5.32 -12.08 35.34
N GLN A 136 -4.03 -12.03 35.69
CA GLN A 136 -3.56 -11.62 37.01
C GLN A 136 -3.23 -10.12 37.06
N GLY A 137 -3.54 -9.48 38.19
CA GLY A 137 -3.15 -8.09 38.47
C GLY A 137 -3.76 -7.06 37.51
N ARG A 138 -4.91 -7.36 36.89
CA ARG A 138 -5.61 -6.42 36.01
C ARG A 138 -6.41 -5.41 36.82
N SER A 139 -6.49 -4.18 36.32
CA SER A 139 -7.36 -3.15 36.88
C SER A 139 -8.84 -3.53 36.71
N GLU A 140 -9.66 -3.15 37.68
CA GLU A 140 -11.11 -3.36 37.66
C GLU A 140 -11.75 -2.85 36.34
N GLY A 141 -12.69 -3.61 35.79
CA GLY A 141 -13.38 -3.26 34.54
C GLY A 141 -12.53 -3.38 33.27
N ARG A 142 -11.29 -3.87 33.34
CA ARG A 142 -10.40 -4.05 32.18
C ARG A 142 -9.89 -5.49 32.09
N PRO A 143 -10.75 -6.48 31.76
CA PRO A 143 -10.32 -7.85 31.53
C PRO A 143 -9.39 -7.95 30.33
N LEU A 144 -8.75 -9.10 30.16
CA LEU A 144 -8.13 -9.48 28.90
C LEU A 144 -9.23 -10.02 27.98
N TRP A 145 -9.37 -9.47 26.79
CA TRP A 145 -10.29 -9.98 25.79
C TRP A 145 -9.72 -11.20 25.08
N LEU A 146 -10.50 -12.27 24.95
CA LEU A 146 -10.06 -13.55 24.37
C LEU A 146 -10.94 -13.95 23.19
N GLY A 147 -10.31 -14.34 22.07
CA GLY A 147 -11.01 -14.91 20.92
C GLY A 147 -10.10 -15.72 20.02
N SER A 148 -10.69 -16.35 18.99
CA SER A 148 -9.95 -17.11 17.97
C SER A 148 -10.59 -16.96 16.59
N LEU A 149 -9.79 -16.60 15.59
CA LEU A 149 -10.17 -16.54 14.17
C LEU A 149 -10.62 -17.90 13.64
N LYS A 150 -10.19 -19.01 14.29
CA LYS A 150 -10.56 -20.36 13.84
C LYS A 150 -12.05 -20.61 13.95
N SER A 151 -12.76 -19.88 14.83
CA SER A 151 -14.23 -19.91 14.88
C SER A 151 -14.89 -19.39 13.60
N ASN A 152 -14.21 -18.55 12.81
CA ASN A 152 -14.72 -17.99 11.56
C ASN A 152 -14.33 -18.82 10.33
N ILE A 153 -13.06 -19.25 10.26
CA ILE A 153 -12.49 -19.83 9.03
C ILE A 153 -11.98 -21.26 9.21
N GLY A 154 -12.08 -21.84 10.41
CA GLY A 154 -11.44 -23.10 10.76
C GLY A 154 -9.93 -22.96 11.03
N HIS A 155 -9.27 -24.08 11.30
CA HIS A 155 -7.83 -24.14 11.56
C HIS A 155 -7.05 -24.23 10.24
N ALA A 156 -6.53 -23.09 9.77
CA ALA A 156 -5.71 -22.99 8.56
C ALA A 156 -4.26 -23.54 8.70
N GLN A 157 -4.08 -24.54 9.56
CA GLN A 157 -2.82 -25.28 9.80
C GLN A 157 -1.57 -24.36 9.86
N ALA A 158 -0.62 -24.49 8.94
CA ALA A 158 0.62 -23.71 8.97
C ALA A 158 0.39 -22.21 8.68
N ALA A 159 -0.74 -21.83 8.08
CA ALA A 159 -1.15 -20.43 7.90
C ALA A 159 -1.90 -19.85 9.11
N ALA A 160 -2.25 -20.65 10.13
CA ALA A 160 -3.12 -20.20 11.22
C ALA A 160 -2.53 -19.04 12.04
N GLY A 161 -1.23 -19.05 12.32
CA GLY A 161 -0.57 -17.97 13.07
C GLY A 161 -0.58 -16.64 12.32
N VAL A 162 -0.20 -16.64 11.03
CA VAL A 162 -0.21 -15.41 10.21
C VAL A 162 -1.64 -14.91 9.95
N ALA A 163 -2.62 -15.80 9.84
CA ALA A 163 -4.03 -15.42 9.75
C ALA A 163 -4.50 -14.67 11.02
N GLY A 164 -4.12 -15.16 12.21
CA GLY A 164 -4.36 -14.47 13.48
C GLY A 164 -3.68 -13.10 13.56
N VAL A 165 -2.42 -13.00 13.09
CA VAL A 165 -1.73 -11.71 12.96
C VAL A 165 -2.49 -10.76 12.04
N ILE A 166 -2.94 -11.21 10.87
CA ILE A 166 -3.69 -10.37 9.91
C ILE A 166 -5.01 -9.89 10.53
N LYS A 167 -5.78 -10.77 11.18
CA LYS A 167 -7.00 -10.38 11.92
C LYS A 167 -6.69 -9.26 12.91
N MET A 168 -5.64 -9.42 13.71
CA MET A 168 -5.34 -8.48 14.78
C MET A 168 -4.73 -7.17 14.29
N VAL A 169 -3.99 -7.16 13.18
CA VAL A 169 -3.58 -5.93 12.51
C VAL A 169 -4.79 -5.15 11.98
N LEU A 170 -5.78 -5.85 11.41
CA LEU A 170 -7.04 -5.21 10.99
C LEU A 170 -7.84 -4.68 12.20
N ALA A 171 -7.92 -5.45 13.28
CA ALA A 171 -8.58 -5.04 14.52
C ALA A 171 -7.96 -3.77 15.12
N LEU A 172 -6.63 -3.68 15.15
CA LEU A 172 -5.89 -2.48 15.58
C LEU A 172 -6.25 -1.27 14.70
N ARG A 173 -6.23 -1.43 13.37
CA ARG A 173 -6.54 -0.35 12.43
C ARG A 173 -7.99 0.13 12.48
N CYS A 174 -8.92 -0.79 12.71
CA CYS A 174 -10.34 -0.48 12.81
C CYS A 174 -10.75 -0.02 14.22
N GLY A 175 -9.89 -0.19 15.24
CA GLY A 175 -10.23 0.09 16.63
C GLY A 175 -11.37 -0.79 17.16
N VAL A 176 -11.48 -2.03 16.68
CA VAL A 176 -12.58 -2.96 17.01
C VAL A 176 -12.03 -4.36 17.25
N LEU A 177 -12.52 -5.02 18.30
CA LEU A 177 -12.30 -6.44 18.59
C LEU A 177 -13.50 -7.25 18.07
N PRO A 178 -13.33 -8.04 16.99
CA PRO A 178 -14.42 -8.85 16.44
C PRO A 178 -14.80 -10.00 17.37
N ARG A 179 -16.09 -10.37 17.36
CA ARG A 179 -16.59 -11.50 18.15
C ARG A 179 -15.94 -12.84 17.73
N THR A 180 -15.75 -13.73 18.70
CA THR A 180 -15.50 -15.16 18.49
C THR A 180 -16.84 -15.88 18.33
N LEU A 181 -16.93 -16.81 17.37
CA LEU A 181 -18.20 -17.48 17.06
C LEU A 181 -18.38 -18.78 17.86
N HIS A 182 -19.63 -19.26 17.90
CA HIS A 182 -20.03 -20.55 18.47
C HIS A 182 -19.87 -20.67 19.99
N VAL A 183 -19.92 -19.55 20.70
CA VAL A 183 -19.90 -19.51 22.18
C VAL A 183 -21.31 -19.21 22.67
N ASP A 184 -22.12 -20.26 22.86
CA ASP A 184 -23.42 -20.14 23.54
C ASP A 184 -23.22 -20.05 25.06
N GLU A 185 -22.38 -20.93 25.62
CA GLU A 185 -21.88 -20.91 26.99
C GLU A 185 -20.36 -21.12 26.99
N PRO A 186 -19.60 -20.44 27.87
CA PRO A 186 -18.17 -20.70 28.03
C PRO A 186 -17.92 -22.10 28.61
N SER A 187 -16.74 -22.66 28.33
CA SER A 187 -16.36 -24.00 28.81
C SER A 187 -16.42 -24.10 30.33
N ARG A 188 -17.02 -25.19 30.84
CA ARG A 188 -17.15 -25.49 32.28
C ARG A 188 -15.89 -26.11 32.87
N GLU A 189 -14.97 -26.55 32.02
CA GLU A 189 -13.66 -27.09 32.41
C GLU A 189 -12.64 -25.98 32.74
N VAL A 190 -13.07 -24.71 32.67
CA VAL A 190 -12.27 -23.52 32.97
C VAL A 190 -12.92 -22.78 34.12
N ASP A 191 -12.13 -22.52 35.17
CA ASP A 191 -12.50 -21.58 36.22
C ASP A 191 -12.26 -20.14 35.75
N TRP A 192 -13.22 -19.57 35.04
CA TRP A 192 -13.17 -18.18 34.55
C TRP A 192 -13.11 -17.15 35.68
N SER A 193 -13.46 -17.52 36.92
CA SER A 193 -13.37 -16.61 38.07
C SER A 193 -11.96 -16.45 38.62
N ALA A 194 -11.02 -17.32 38.21
CA ALA A 194 -9.63 -17.32 38.68
C ALA A 194 -8.77 -16.14 38.18
N GLY A 195 -9.30 -15.32 37.28
CA GLY A 195 -8.60 -14.15 36.74
C GLY A 195 -9.47 -13.34 35.79
N ALA A 196 -9.06 -12.12 35.48
CA ALA A 196 -9.83 -11.21 34.64
C ALA A 196 -9.59 -11.47 33.15
N VAL A 197 -10.18 -12.54 32.61
CA VAL A 197 -10.19 -12.87 31.17
C VAL A 197 -11.63 -13.08 30.73
N GLU A 198 -12.05 -12.42 29.65
CA GLU A 198 -13.41 -12.49 29.12
C GLU A 198 -13.40 -12.88 27.63
N LEU A 199 -14.28 -13.80 27.26
CA LEU A 199 -14.48 -14.18 25.86
C LEU A 199 -15.17 -13.04 25.09
N LEU A 200 -14.71 -12.80 23.87
CA LEU A 200 -15.33 -11.86 22.92
C LEU A 200 -16.61 -12.45 22.31
N ALA A 201 -17.64 -12.69 23.13
CA ALA A 201 -18.93 -13.19 22.65
C ALA A 201 -19.65 -12.19 21.71
N GLU A 202 -19.37 -10.90 21.88
CA GLU A 202 -19.88 -9.81 21.08
C GLU A 202 -18.73 -8.95 20.53
N GLU A 203 -18.99 -8.27 19.42
CA GLU A 203 -18.06 -7.28 18.88
C GLU A 203 -17.93 -6.10 19.83
N ARG A 204 -16.72 -5.59 20.02
CA ARG A 204 -16.46 -4.48 20.93
C ARG A 204 -15.59 -3.42 20.28
N VAL A 205 -15.95 -2.16 20.50
CA VAL A 205 -15.02 -1.04 20.27
C VAL A 205 -13.82 -1.24 21.20
N TRP A 206 -12.62 -1.14 20.64
CA TRP A 206 -11.38 -1.25 21.39
C TRP A 206 -11.01 0.12 21.95
N PRO A 207 -11.19 0.36 23.27
CA PRO A 207 -11.07 1.69 23.83
C PRO A 207 -9.64 2.22 23.76
N GLU A 208 -9.50 3.54 23.58
CA GLU A 208 -8.23 4.25 23.78
C GLU A 208 -8.02 4.51 25.27
N VAL A 209 -6.83 4.15 25.77
CA VAL A 209 -6.53 4.16 27.21
C VAL A 209 -5.25 4.93 27.53
N GLY A 210 -4.89 5.91 26.71
CA GLY A 210 -3.68 6.74 26.89
C GLY A 210 -2.35 6.01 26.64
N ARG A 211 -2.41 4.78 26.10
CA ARG A 211 -1.28 4.00 25.59
C ARG A 211 -1.69 3.29 24.29
N PRO A 212 -0.72 2.88 23.45
CA PRO A 212 -1.02 2.08 22.26
C PRO A 212 -1.82 0.82 22.59
N ARG A 213 -2.77 0.46 21.72
CA ARG A 213 -3.48 -0.82 21.78
C ARG A 213 -2.50 -1.97 21.53
N ARG A 214 -2.62 -3.04 22.31
CA ARG A 214 -1.70 -4.20 22.23
C ARG A 214 -2.44 -5.53 22.30
N VAL A 215 -1.96 -6.50 21.54
CA VAL A 215 -2.55 -7.84 21.46
C VAL A 215 -1.49 -8.92 21.35
N GLY A 216 -1.71 -10.02 22.08
CA GLY A 216 -0.95 -11.26 21.92
C GLY A 216 -1.57 -12.16 20.85
N VAL A 217 -0.74 -12.84 20.06
CA VAL A 217 -1.16 -13.88 19.11
C VAL A 217 -0.43 -15.17 19.44
N SER A 218 -1.18 -16.23 19.75
CA SER A 218 -0.66 -17.54 20.16
C SER A 218 -0.76 -18.59 19.05
N GLY A 219 0.24 -19.46 18.97
CA GLY A 219 0.20 -20.66 18.13
C GLY A 219 0.93 -21.82 18.80
N PHE A 220 0.23 -22.94 19.03
CA PHE A 220 0.75 -24.10 19.73
C PHE A 220 0.73 -25.31 18.79
N GLY A 221 1.90 -25.76 18.37
CA GLY A 221 2.03 -26.86 17.42
C GLY A 221 1.73 -28.20 18.07
N VAL A 222 1.13 -29.12 17.32
CA VAL A 222 0.88 -30.51 17.75
C VAL A 222 2.17 -31.27 18.11
N SER A 223 3.33 -30.78 17.67
CA SER A 223 4.66 -31.30 18.04
C SER A 223 5.24 -30.71 19.34
N GLY A 224 4.47 -29.89 20.06
CA GLY A 224 4.84 -29.24 21.31
C GLY A 224 5.56 -27.89 21.15
N THR A 225 5.89 -27.44 19.93
CA THR A 225 6.52 -26.13 19.72
C THR A 225 5.48 -25.01 19.86
N ASN A 226 5.70 -24.09 20.79
CA ASN A 226 4.81 -22.96 21.05
C ASN A 226 5.42 -21.65 20.56
N ALA A 227 4.58 -20.76 20.07
CA ALA A 227 4.93 -19.39 19.72
C ALA A 227 3.92 -18.41 20.32
N HIS A 228 4.42 -17.24 20.76
CA HIS A 228 3.60 -16.10 21.15
C HIS A 228 4.23 -14.82 20.61
N VAL A 229 3.43 -13.99 19.94
CA VAL A 229 3.84 -12.72 19.35
C VAL A 229 3.00 -11.60 19.93
N ILE A 230 3.62 -10.47 20.26
CA ILE A 230 2.92 -9.26 20.72
C ILE A 230 2.94 -8.22 19.62
N LEU A 231 1.75 -7.79 19.21
CA LEU A 231 1.53 -6.70 18.27
C LEU A 231 1.12 -5.44 19.01
N GLU A 232 1.52 -4.30 18.49
CA GLU A 232 1.17 -2.97 18.96
C GLU A 232 0.66 -2.12 17.80
N GLU A 233 -0.28 -1.24 18.12
CA GLU A 233 -0.77 -0.19 17.23
C GLU A 233 0.38 0.63 16.63
N ALA A 234 0.25 1.02 15.35
CA ALA A 234 1.27 1.82 14.68
C ALA A 234 1.38 3.23 15.31
N PRO A 235 2.59 3.80 15.42
CA PRO A 235 2.77 5.18 15.89
C PRO A 235 1.97 6.17 15.03
N GLY A 236 1.27 7.11 15.67
CA GLY A 236 0.49 8.14 14.95
C GLY A 236 -0.70 7.59 14.17
N ALA A 237 -1.18 6.37 14.48
CA ALA A 237 -2.40 5.83 13.90
C ALA A 237 -3.60 6.71 14.29
N VAL A 238 -3.95 7.65 13.42
CA VAL A 238 -5.31 8.18 13.36
C VAL A 238 -6.16 7.02 12.84
N VAL A 239 -7.27 6.70 13.52
CA VAL A 239 -8.25 5.73 13.01
C VAL A 239 -8.49 6.09 11.56
N ASP A 240 -8.25 5.12 10.67
CA ASP A 240 -8.29 5.27 9.22
C ASP A 240 -9.76 5.37 8.78
N VAL A 241 -10.51 6.32 9.35
CA VAL A 241 -11.63 6.94 8.66
C VAL A 241 -11.01 7.40 7.37
N VAL A 242 -11.60 6.97 6.26
CA VAL A 242 -11.20 7.33 4.90
C VAL A 242 -11.34 8.85 4.75
N THR A 243 -10.41 9.60 5.32
CA THR A 243 -10.20 11.01 5.06
C THR A 243 -9.14 10.99 3.98
N GLY A 244 -9.60 11.15 2.73
CA GLY A 244 -8.73 11.29 1.58
C GLY A 244 -7.57 12.20 1.95
N VAL A 245 -6.35 11.73 1.70
CA VAL A 245 -5.18 12.59 1.79
C VAL A 245 -5.46 13.72 0.82
N VAL A 246 -5.84 14.88 1.36
CA VAL A 246 -6.03 16.10 0.60
C VAL A 246 -4.63 16.53 0.21
N SER A 247 -4.13 15.94 -0.86
CA SER A 247 -2.94 16.42 -1.54
C SER A 247 -3.30 17.78 -2.10
N GLU A 248 -2.44 18.79 -1.89
CA GLU A 248 -2.48 20.06 -2.64
C GLU A 248 -2.13 19.86 -4.14
N ALA A 249 -2.47 18.69 -4.70
CA ALA A 249 -2.41 18.47 -6.12
C ALA A 249 -3.44 19.41 -6.74
N ARG A 250 -2.95 20.52 -7.30
CA ARG A 250 -3.76 21.43 -8.10
C ARG A 250 -4.52 20.61 -9.13
N GLY A 251 -5.83 20.83 -9.23
CA GLY A 251 -6.65 20.22 -10.28
C GLY A 251 -6.04 20.46 -11.66
N GLY A 252 -6.30 19.56 -12.60
CA GLY A 252 -5.72 19.61 -13.94
C GLY A 252 -5.67 18.24 -14.60
N VAL A 253 -5.14 18.20 -15.83
CA VAL A 253 -5.01 16.99 -16.62
C VAL A 253 -3.98 16.03 -16.03
N VAL A 254 -4.38 14.78 -15.74
CA VAL A 254 -3.51 13.76 -15.14
C VAL A 254 -3.33 12.51 -16.02
N PRO A 255 -2.13 11.88 -16.02
CA PRO A 255 -1.91 10.61 -16.70
C PRO A 255 -2.15 9.42 -15.75
N LEU A 256 -3.22 8.66 -15.99
CA LEU A 256 -3.46 7.38 -15.31
C LEU A 256 -2.74 6.27 -16.08
N VAL A 257 -1.56 5.89 -15.59
CA VAL A 257 -0.75 4.83 -16.19
C VAL A 257 -1.24 3.46 -15.73
N VAL A 258 -1.63 2.61 -16.67
CA VAL A 258 -2.08 1.24 -16.43
C VAL A 258 -1.15 0.28 -17.15
N SER A 259 -0.71 -0.78 -16.46
CA SER A 259 0.10 -1.82 -17.09
C SER A 259 -0.32 -3.23 -16.66
N GLY A 260 -0.04 -4.19 -17.54
CA GLY A 260 -0.29 -5.61 -17.32
C GLY A 260 0.69 -6.47 -18.12
N ARG A 261 0.71 -7.77 -17.84
CA ARG A 261 1.36 -8.75 -18.73
C ARG A 261 0.30 -9.33 -19.68
N GLY A 262 0.47 -9.06 -20.97
CA GLY A 262 -0.47 -9.40 -22.02
C GLY A 262 -1.76 -8.58 -21.98
N GLY A 263 -2.53 -8.60 -23.08
CA GLY A 263 -3.77 -7.85 -23.18
C GLY A 263 -4.81 -8.20 -22.12
N ALA A 264 -4.88 -9.46 -21.66
CA ALA A 264 -5.76 -9.86 -20.57
C ALA A 264 -5.36 -9.24 -19.23
N GLY A 265 -4.07 -9.19 -18.92
CA GLY A 265 -3.54 -8.57 -17.70
C GLY A 265 -3.82 -7.07 -17.67
N LEU A 266 -3.60 -6.38 -18.80
CA LEU A 266 -3.88 -4.94 -18.93
C LEU A 266 -5.37 -4.63 -18.73
N ARG A 267 -6.26 -5.34 -19.44
CA ARG A 267 -7.72 -5.20 -19.28
C ARG A 267 -8.17 -5.50 -17.85
N GLY A 268 -7.63 -6.56 -17.25
CA GLY A 268 -7.93 -6.91 -15.87
C GLY A 268 -7.49 -5.84 -14.86
N GLN A 269 -6.35 -5.19 -15.09
CA GLN A 269 -5.90 -4.08 -14.27
C GLN A 269 -6.80 -2.85 -14.44
N ALA A 270 -7.19 -2.51 -15.67
CA ALA A 270 -8.11 -1.40 -15.94
C ALA A 270 -9.47 -1.60 -15.26
N ARG A 271 -10.06 -2.80 -15.30
CA ARG A 271 -11.33 -3.09 -14.60
C ARG A 271 -11.24 -2.93 -13.09
N ARG A 272 -10.15 -3.39 -12.47
CA ARG A 272 -9.94 -3.21 -11.02
C ARG A 272 -9.78 -1.74 -10.64
N LEU A 273 -9.10 -0.97 -11.49
CA LEU A 273 -8.93 0.46 -11.27
C LEU A 273 -10.25 1.20 -11.45
N LEU A 274 -11.06 0.84 -12.44
CA LEU A 274 -12.41 1.35 -12.65
C LEU A 274 -13.29 1.12 -11.41
N GLU A 275 -13.40 -0.13 -10.93
CA GLU A 275 -14.17 -0.48 -9.73
C GLU A 275 -13.68 0.28 -8.48
N PHE A 276 -12.36 0.47 -8.36
CA PHE A 276 -11.78 1.24 -7.26
C PHE A 276 -12.19 2.71 -7.30
N VAL A 277 -12.08 3.37 -8.46
CA VAL A 277 -12.42 4.78 -8.62
C VAL A 277 -13.93 4.99 -8.40
N GLU A 278 -14.77 4.12 -8.94
CA GLU A 278 -16.23 4.16 -8.76
C GLU A 278 -16.65 4.07 -7.29
N ARG A 279 -16.05 3.13 -6.54
CA ARG A 279 -16.40 2.93 -5.11
C ARG A 279 -15.84 4.00 -4.18
N ARG A 280 -14.91 4.83 -4.65
CA ARG A 280 -14.15 5.77 -3.82
C ARG A 280 -14.16 7.17 -4.44
N PRO A 281 -15.33 7.85 -4.49
CA PRO A 281 -15.47 9.19 -5.05
C PRO A 281 -14.57 10.24 -4.40
N GLU A 282 -14.18 10.02 -3.14
CA GLU A 282 -13.32 10.90 -2.35
C GLU A 282 -11.83 10.82 -2.70
N VAL A 283 -11.41 9.89 -3.57
CA VAL A 283 -10.02 9.81 -4.03
C VAL A 283 -9.78 10.77 -5.18
N GLU A 284 -8.90 11.74 -4.95
CA GLU A 284 -8.43 12.71 -5.94
C GLU A 284 -7.61 12.06 -7.07
N LEU A 285 -7.85 12.49 -8.30
CA LEU A 285 -7.21 11.91 -9.49
C LEU A 285 -5.70 12.13 -9.52
N GLY A 286 -5.21 13.29 -9.06
CA GLY A 286 -3.77 13.57 -8.97
C GLY A 286 -3.05 12.60 -8.04
N TYR A 287 -3.64 12.32 -6.87
CA TYR A 287 -3.11 11.34 -5.93
C TYR A 287 -3.11 9.92 -6.53
N LEU A 288 -4.17 9.56 -7.24
CA LEU A 288 -4.28 8.28 -7.94
C LEU A 288 -3.20 8.13 -9.03
N ALA A 289 -3.04 9.15 -9.89
CA ALA A 289 -2.04 9.18 -10.95
C ALA A 289 -0.62 9.03 -10.39
N GLY A 290 -0.28 9.82 -9.37
CA GLY A 290 1.01 9.74 -8.68
C GLY A 290 1.24 8.34 -8.11
N SER A 291 0.24 7.76 -7.43
CA SER A 291 0.31 6.40 -6.89
C SER A 291 0.55 5.36 -7.99
N LEU A 292 -0.13 5.44 -9.12
CA LEU A 292 0.06 4.53 -10.25
C LEU A 292 1.46 4.64 -10.84
N ALA A 293 2.02 5.84 -10.92
CA ALA A 293 3.34 6.08 -11.50
C ALA A 293 4.49 5.56 -10.63
N VAL A 294 4.42 5.71 -9.29
CA VAL A 294 5.56 5.44 -8.41
C VAL A 294 5.46 4.15 -7.60
N SER A 295 4.24 3.61 -7.41
CA SER A 295 4.01 2.46 -6.52
C SER A 295 3.62 1.17 -7.25
N ARG A 296 3.73 1.15 -8.59
CA ARG A 296 3.41 -0.01 -9.41
C ARG A 296 4.56 -0.34 -10.36
N ALA A 297 4.73 -1.64 -10.61
CA ALA A 297 5.68 -2.09 -11.62
C ALA A 297 5.20 -1.69 -13.02
N GLY A 298 6.08 -1.10 -13.83
CA GLY A 298 5.80 -0.79 -15.24
C GLY A 298 5.91 -2.03 -16.13
N LEU A 299 4.83 -2.81 -16.27
CA LEU A 299 4.80 -4.03 -17.07
C LEU A 299 4.79 -3.76 -18.59
N SER A 300 4.90 -4.80 -19.42
CA SER A 300 5.16 -4.70 -20.87
C SER A 300 4.02 -4.09 -21.69
N ASP A 301 2.78 -4.39 -21.32
CA ASP A 301 1.58 -3.94 -22.01
C ASP A 301 1.01 -2.76 -21.23
N ARG A 302 0.92 -1.59 -21.86
CA ARG A 302 0.63 -0.33 -21.18
C ARG A 302 -0.48 0.44 -21.90
N ALA A 303 -1.24 1.17 -21.11
CA ALA A 303 -2.14 2.20 -21.59
C ALA A 303 -2.00 3.42 -20.66
N VAL A 304 -2.19 4.61 -21.21
CA VAL A 304 -2.25 5.85 -20.44
C VAL A 304 -3.57 6.51 -20.75
N VAL A 305 -4.38 6.74 -19.73
CA VAL A 305 -5.58 7.56 -19.83
C VAL A 305 -5.21 8.96 -19.38
N VAL A 306 -5.32 9.94 -20.26
CA VAL A 306 -5.12 11.36 -19.95
C VAL A 306 -6.49 11.95 -19.68
N ALA A 307 -6.71 12.46 -18.47
CA ALA A 307 -8.02 12.91 -18.02
C ALA A 307 -7.91 14.21 -17.23
N GLY A 308 -8.68 15.22 -17.60
CA GLY A 308 -8.89 16.47 -16.86
C GLY A 308 -9.88 16.32 -15.73
N ASP A 309 -10.79 15.35 -15.82
CA ASP A 309 -11.77 15.07 -14.78
C ASP A 309 -12.06 13.58 -14.61
N ARG A 310 -12.95 13.29 -13.66
CA ARG A 310 -13.31 11.93 -13.28
C ARG A 310 -14.14 11.22 -14.34
N GLU A 311 -14.98 11.93 -15.08
CA GLU A 311 -15.80 11.34 -16.14
C GLU A 311 -14.89 10.85 -17.28
N GLU A 312 -13.94 11.69 -17.70
CA GLU A 312 -12.92 11.33 -18.68
C GLU A 312 -12.05 10.16 -18.21
N ALA A 313 -11.65 10.15 -16.93
CA ALA A 313 -10.89 9.06 -16.34
C ALA A 313 -11.65 7.73 -16.41
N LEU A 314 -12.92 7.71 -16.01
CA LEU A 314 -13.77 6.52 -16.06
C LEU A 314 -13.98 6.04 -17.50
N ALA A 315 -14.31 6.96 -18.43
CA ALA A 315 -14.51 6.63 -19.83
C ALA A 315 -13.24 6.04 -20.47
N GLY A 316 -12.06 6.63 -20.20
CA GLY A 316 -10.80 6.10 -20.68
C GLY A 316 -10.45 4.74 -20.09
N LEU A 317 -10.72 4.51 -18.79
CA LEU A 317 -10.51 3.20 -18.16
C LEU A 317 -11.44 2.11 -18.72
N VAL A 318 -12.69 2.45 -19.05
CA VAL A 318 -13.62 1.57 -19.76
C VAL A 318 -13.03 1.20 -21.13
N ALA A 319 -12.57 2.18 -21.91
CA ALA A 319 -11.96 1.92 -23.21
C ALA A 319 -10.76 0.95 -23.10
N VAL A 320 -9.86 1.15 -22.12
CA VAL A 320 -8.72 0.24 -21.89
C VAL A 320 -9.20 -1.15 -21.45
N ALA A 321 -10.22 -1.24 -20.60
CA ALA A 321 -10.80 -2.49 -20.14
C ALA A 321 -11.46 -3.30 -21.29
N GLU A 322 -11.94 -2.62 -22.32
CA GLU A 322 -12.50 -3.22 -23.54
C GLU A 322 -11.42 -3.53 -24.60
N GLY A 323 -10.20 -3.03 -24.42
CA GLY A 323 -9.04 -3.30 -25.27
C GLY A 323 -8.67 -2.15 -26.22
N GLY A 324 -9.28 -0.97 -26.08
CA GLY A 324 -8.90 0.25 -26.76
C GLY A 324 -7.61 0.87 -26.20
N GLY A 325 -6.93 1.68 -27.02
CA GLY A 325 -5.80 2.53 -26.57
C GLY A 325 -4.57 1.80 -26.04
N ALA A 326 -4.49 0.48 -26.18
CA ALA A 326 -3.38 -0.32 -25.68
C ALA A 326 -2.17 -0.26 -26.61
N GLY A 327 -1.02 0.15 -26.06
CA GLY A 327 0.28 0.10 -26.71
C GLY A 327 1.19 -0.95 -26.09
N ARG A 328 2.07 -1.55 -26.88
CA ARG A 328 3.18 -2.34 -26.35
C ARG A 328 4.42 -1.46 -26.32
N ALA A 329 5.00 -1.27 -25.14
CA ALA A 329 6.24 -0.53 -25.01
C ALA A 329 7.42 -1.47 -25.31
N ASP A 330 7.90 -1.47 -26.54
CA ASP A 330 9.22 -2.01 -26.92
C ASP A 330 10.07 -0.83 -27.42
N VAL A 331 10.46 0.05 -26.50
CA VAL A 331 11.32 1.19 -26.84
C VAL A 331 12.73 0.65 -27.06
N ARG A 332 13.06 0.38 -28.33
CA ARG A 332 14.42 0.06 -28.76
C ARG A 332 15.04 1.29 -29.39
N GLY A 333 16.15 1.76 -28.82
CA GLY A 333 16.92 2.90 -29.35
C GLY A 333 16.91 4.12 -28.43
N GLY A 334 17.65 5.16 -28.85
CA GLY A 334 17.73 6.45 -28.16
C GLY A 334 16.60 7.39 -28.57
N VAL A 335 16.30 8.37 -27.71
CA VAL A 335 15.33 9.43 -28.00
C VAL A 335 15.99 10.48 -28.89
N VAL A 336 15.27 11.00 -29.89
CA VAL A 336 15.73 12.12 -30.72
C VAL A 336 14.76 13.28 -30.58
N PHE A 337 15.24 14.46 -30.18
CA PHE A 337 14.43 15.68 -30.25
C PHE A 337 14.55 16.30 -31.64
N VAL A 338 13.40 16.60 -32.25
CA VAL A 338 13.32 17.18 -33.59
C VAL A 338 12.73 18.57 -33.49
N PHE A 339 13.48 19.57 -33.94
CA PHE A 339 13.13 20.99 -33.90
C PHE A 339 12.80 21.47 -35.31
N PRO A 340 11.51 21.65 -35.66
CA PRO A 340 11.11 22.09 -36.98
C PRO A 340 11.50 23.55 -37.25
N GLY A 341 11.48 23.92 -38.53
CA GLY A 341 11.61 25.32 -38.96
C GLY A 341 10.26 26.05 -38.96
N GLN A 342 10.13 27.07 -39.80
CA GLN A 342 8.89 27.85 -39.92
C GLN A 342 7.72 26.99 -40.44
N GLY A 343 6.52 27.26 -39.95
CA GLY A 343 5.27 26.60 -40.37
C GLY A 343 4.52 25.87 -39.25
N ALA A 344 5.15 25.68 -38.09
CA ALA A 344 4.54 25.03 -36.92
C ALA A 344 3.84 26.01 -35.96
N GLN A 345 3.98 27.31 -36.17
CA GLN A 345 3.42 28.35 -35.31
C GLN A 345 1.89 28.45 -35.40
N TRP A 346 1.27 28.87 -34.31
CA TRP A 346 -0.15 29.25 -34.25
C TRP A 346 -0.38 30.26 -33.12
N VAL A 347 -1.47 31.02 -33.20
CA VAL A 347 -1.79 32.07 -32.22
C VAL A 347 -2.16 31.44 -30.88
N GLY A 348 -1.40 31.76 -29.83
CA GLY A 348 -1.59 31.20 -28.48
C GLY A 348 -0.72 29.97 -28.19
N MET A 349 0.23 29.62 -29.07
CA MET A 349 1.14 28.50 -28.83
C MET A 349 1.93 28.69 -27.52
N GLY A 350 1.75 27.78 -26.57
CA GLY A 350 2.41 27.82 -25.26
C GLY A 350 1.73 28.73 -24.21
N ALA A 351 0.62 29.41 -24.53
CA ALA A 351 -0.07 30.32 -23.60
C ALA A 351 -0.57 29.61 -22.33
N GLU A 352 -1.17 28.43 -22.47
CA GLU A 352 -1.64 27.62 -21.34
C GLU A 352 -0.46 27.09 -20.51
N LEU A 353 0.59 26.60 -21.15
CA LEU A 353 1.81 26.14 -20.48
C LEU A 353 2.51 27.23 -19.66
N LEU A 354 2.40 28.51 -20.04
CA LEU A 354 2.89 29.62 -19.21
C LEU A 354 2.18 29.71 -17.85
N GLY A 355 0.93 29.27 -17.76
CA GLY A 355 0.15 29.24 -16.51
C GLY A 355 0.29 27.95 -15.72
N GLU A 356 0.52 26.82 -16.40
CA GLU A 356 0.46 25.49 -15.80
C GLU A 356 1.84 24.83 -15.54
N SER A 357 2.88 25.27 -16.24
CA SER A 357 4.23 24.69 -16.13
C SER A 357 5.25 25.74 -15.70
N GLU A 358 5.71 25.64 -14.45
CA GLU A 358 6.77 26.51 -13.91
C GLU A 358 8.05 26.40 -14.75
N VAL A 359 8.44 25.18 -15.16
CA VAL A 359 9.62 24.95 -16.02
C VAL A 359 9.52 25.66 -17.37
N PHE A 360 8.33 25.64 -17.98
CA PHE A 360 8.10 26.34 -19.24
C PHE A 360 8.13 27.86 -19.02
N ALA A 361 7.42 28.36 -18.01
CA ALA A 361 7.35 29.78 -17.68
C ALA A 361 8.72 30.39 -17.36
N GLU A 362 9.56 29.69 -16.59
CA GLU A 362 10.94 30.10 -16.30
C GLU A 362 11.77 30.19 -17.58
N CYS A 363 11.66 29.18 -18.46
CA CYS A 363 12.37 29.19 -19.74
C CYS A 363 11.96 30.38 -20.63
N LEU A 364 10.67 30.69 -20.69
CA LEU A 364 10.20 31.83 -21.49
C LEU A 364 10.60 33.15 -20.85
N ALA A 365 10.64 33.26 -19.52
CA ALA A 365 11.12 34.45 -18.83
C ALA A 365 12.61 34.70 -19.12
N GLU A 366 13.44 33.66 -19.14
CA GLU A 366 14.85 33.76 -19.56
C GLU A 366 14.98 34.23 -21.00
N CYS A 367 14.19 33.66 -21.92
CA CYS A 367 14.19 34.07 -23.32
C CYS A 367 13.73 35.53 -23.49
N ALA A 368 12.68 35.95 -22.77
CA ALA A 368 12.16 37.31 -22.79
C ALA A 368 13.20 38.33 -22.29
N GLY A 369 13.96 37.98 -21.24
CA GLY A 369 15.03 38.82 -20.71
C GLY A 369 16.14 39.15 -21.73
N VAL A 370 16.30 38.31 -22.76
CA VAL A 370 17.24 38.53 -23.87
C VAL A 370 16.55 39.17 -25.08
N LEU A 371 15.37 38.67 -25.46
CA LEU A 371 14.70 39.04 -26.70
C LEU A 371 13.99 40.41 -26.61
N ASP A 372 13.29 40.69 -25.52
CA ASP A 372 12.47 41.90 -25.40
C ASP A 372 13.29 43.20 -25.59
N PRO A 373 14.51 43.34 -25.02
CA PRO A 373 15.36 44.51 -25.27
C PRO A 373 15.88 44.62 -26.71
N LEU A 374 16.02 43.50 -27.43
CA LEU A 374 16.57 43.46 -28.78
C LEU A 374 15.52 43.73 -29.86
N THR A 375 14.27 43.38 -29.59
CA THR A 375 13.20 43.39 -30.59
C THR A 375 12.18 44.51 -30.38
N GLY A 376 12.06 45.04 -29.15
CA GLY A 376 11.12 46.10 -28.80
C GLY A 376 9.67 45.63 -28.64
N TRP A 377 9.42 44.32 -28.62
CA TRP A 377 8.13 43.70 -28.29
C TRP A 377 8.28 42.68 -27.17
N SER A 378 7.19 42.41 -26.44
CA SER A 378 7.17 41.49 -25.29
C SER A 378 6.89 40.06 -25.74
N LEU A 379 7.83 39.15 -25.51
CA LEU A 379 7.68 37.73 -25.84
C LEU A 379 6.47 37.10 -25.14
N VAL A 380 6.28 37.42 -23.86
CA VAL A 380 5.18 36.88 -23.06
C VAL A 380 3.83 37.35 -23.60
N ASP A 381 3.72 38.62 -24.02
CA ASP A 381 2.48 39.16 -24.57
C ASP A 381 2.15 38.54 -25.93
N VAL A 382 3.15 38.31 -26.78
CA VAL A 382 2.97 37.62 -28.07
C VAL A 382 2.52 36.18 -27.85
N VAL A 383 3.13 35.44 -26.92
CA VAL A 383 2.73 34.06 -26.57
C VAL A 383 1.31 34.02 -26.02
N ARG A 384 0.92 34.98 -25.17
CA ARG A 384 -0.47 35.12 -24.67
C ARG A 384 -1.48 35.56 -25.73
N GLY A 385 -1.04 35.90 -26.94
CA GLY A 385 -1.91 36.34 -28.02
C GLY A 385 -2.46 37.76 -27.83
N VAL A 386 -1.83 38.58 -26.98
CA VAL A 386 -2.23 39.98 -26.78
C VAL A 386 -2.08 40.72 -28.12
N GLY A 387 -3.15 41.37 -28.58
CA GLY A 387 -3.17 42.08 -29.88
C GLY A 387 -3.56 41.22 -31.10
N GLY A 388 -4.11 40.02 -30.91
CA GLY A 388 -4.85 39.30 -31.96
C GLY A 388 -3.98 38.60 -33.02
N GLY A 389 -2.72 38.30 -32.72
CA GLY A 389 -1.88 37.44 -33.55
C GLY A 389 -1.21 38.09 -34.77
N VAL A 390 -1.53 39.36 -35.09
CA VAL A 390 -0.96 40.10 -36.23
C VAL A 390 0.58 40.14 -36.18
N LEU A 391 1.16 40.16 -34.98
CA LEU A 391 2.61 40.13 -34.80
C LEU A 391 3.25 38.81 -35.26
N LEU A 392 2.56 37.67 -35.20
CA LEU A 392 3.10 36.37 -35.64
C LEU A 392 3.17 36.22 -37.16
N GLU A 393 2.61 37.14 -37.95
CA GLU A 393 2.77 37.18 -39.41
C GLU A 393 4.16 37.71 -39.82
N ARG A 394 4.83 38.43 -38.91
CA ARG A 394 6.16 38.99 -39.14
C ARG A 394 7.24 37.96 -38.87
N VAL A 395 8.14 37.78 -39.84
CA VAL A 395 9.26 36.81 -39.74
C VAL A 395 10.17 37.11 -38.54
N ASP A 396 10.43 38.39 -38.27
CA ASP A 396 11.26 38.85 -37.16
C ASP A 396 10.61 38.69 -35.77
N VAL A 397 9.34 38.27 -35.72
CA VAL A 397 8.63 37.90 -34.49
C VAL A 397 8.46 36.38 -34.41
N VAL A 398 7.98 35.76 -35.49
CA VAL A 398 7.62 34.34 -35.48
C VAL A 398 8.82 33.43 -35.21
N GLN A 399 10.01 33.77 -35.71
CA GLN A 399 11.19 32.93 -35.54
C GLN A 399 11.69 32.95 -34.09
N PRO A 400 11.92 34.11 -33.43
CA PRO A 400 12.30 34.14 -32.02
C PRO A 400 11.25 33.54 -31.08
N VAL A 401 9.96 33.77 -31.33
CA VAL A 401 8.89 33.19 -30.50
C VAL A 401 8.87 31.66 -30.65
N SER A 402 8.96 31.14 -31.88
CA SER A 402 9.02 29.69 -32.12
C SER A 402 10.26 29.06 -31.47
N PHE A 403 11.40 29.74 -31.52
CA PHE A 403 12.62 29.30 -30.83
C PHE A 403 12.38 29.17 -29.32
N ALA A 404 11.87 30.22 -28.69
CA ALA A 404 11.67 30.23 -27.25
C ALA A 404 10.67 29.16 -26.79
N VAL A 405 9.59 28.95 -27.56
CA VAL A 405 8.59 27.90 -27.31
C VAL A 405 9.21 26.50 -27.48
N MET A 406 9.99 26.26 -28.54
CA MET A 406 10.66 24.97 -28.77
C MET A 406 11.66 24.62 -27.66
N VAL A 407 12.46 25.58 -27.20
CA VAL A 407 13.39 25.39 -26.07
C VAL A 407 12.62 25.18 -24.77
N GLY A 408 11.54 25.91 -24.54
CA GLY A 408 10.65 25.70 -23.39
C GLY A 408 10.07 24.29 -23.35
N LEU A 409 9.56 23.79 -24.48
CA LEU A 409 9.05 22.42 -24.59
C LEU A 409 10.15 21.38 -24.35
N ALA A 410 11.35 21.60 -24.88
CA ALA A 410 12.49 20.72 -24.62
C ALA A 410 12.84 20.65 -23.13
N ARG A 411 12.83 21.80 -22.42
CA ARG A 411 13.04 21.83 -20.96
C ARG A 411 11.95 21.08 -20.20
N VAL A 412 10.69 21.19 -20.60
CA VAL A 412 9.59 20.40 -20.00
C VAL A 412 9.83 18.90 -20.17
N TRP A 413 10.22 18.44 -21.36
CA TRP A 413 10.56 17.03 -21.60
C TRP A 413 11.75 16.56 -20.77
N LEU A 414 12.80 17.38 -20.68
CA LEU A 414 13.97 17.08 -19.85
C LEU A 414 13.63 17.00 -18.37
N ALA A 415 12.81 17.92 -17.86
CA ALA A 415 12.33 17.91 -16.48
C ALA A 415 11.46 16.67 -16.17
N ALA A 416 10.74 16.15 -17.16
CA ALA A 416 10.02 14.88 -17.08
C ALA A 416 10.95 13.63 -17.19
N GLY A 417 12.26 13.82 -17.32
CA GLY A 417 13.26 12.76 -17.40
C GLY A 417 13.51 12.19 -18.80
N VAL A 418 12.92 12.79 -19.84
CA VAL A 418 13.16 12.38 -21.24
C VAL A 418 14.41 13.08 -21.76
N VAL A 419 15.52 12.34 -21.80
CA VAL A 419 16.83 12.87 -22.24
C VAL A 419 17.09 12.42 -23.69
N PRO A 420 17.28 13.36 -24.64
CA PRO A 420 17.59 13.03 -26.03
C PRO A 420 19.01 12.48 -26.16
N SER A 421 19.17 11.41 -26.93
CA SER A 421 20.47 10.89 -27.38
C SER A 421 21.01 11.64 -28.60
N ALA A 422 20.12 12.30 -29.36
CA ALA A 422 20.47 13.19 -30.46
C ALA A 422 19.42 14.28 -30.62
N VAL A 423 19.82 15.36 -31.29
CA VAL A 423 18.94 16.48 -31.64
C VAL A 423 19.07 16.75 -33.13
N VAL A 424 17.96 17.05 -33.81
CA VAL A 424 17.93 17.40 -35.24
C VAL A 424 17.10 18.65 -35.40
N GLY A 425 17.66 19.67 -36.07
CA GLY A 425 16.97 20.91 -36.37
C GLY A 425 16.83 21.15 -37.88
N HIS A 426 15.71 21.73 -38.30
CA HIS A 426 15.49 22.13 -39.69
C HIS A 426 15.52 23.65 -39.84
N SER A 427 16.46 24.20 -40.61
CA SER A 427 16.65 25.65 -40.80
C SER A 427 16.81 26.36 -39.44
N GLN A 428 16.00 27.36 -39.08
CA GLN A 428 16.07 28.02 -37.77
C GLN A 428 15.85 27.08 -36.56
N GLY A 429 15.25 25.89 -36.78
CA GLY A 429 15.16 24.86 -35.75
C GLY A 429 16.53 24.30 -35.34
N GLY A 430 17.56 24.52 -36.17
CA GLY A 430 18.96 24.22 -35.86
C GLY A 430 19.46 24.95 -34.62
N ASP A 431 19.02 26.19 -34.40
CA ASP A 431 19.43 27.00 -33.25
C ASP A 431 18.88 26.41 -31.94
N CYS A 432 17.64 25.92 -31.96
CA CYS A 432 17.06 25.18 -30.83
C CYS A 432 17.82 23.88 -30.53
N GLY A 433 18.17 23.13 -31.59
CA GLY A 433 19.00 21.94 -31.49
C GLY A 433 20.38 22.24 -30.90
N GLY A 434 21.00 23.36 -31.31
CA GLY A 434 22.26 23.84 -30.76
C GLY A 434 22.18 24.10 -29.27
N VAL A 435 21.14 24.79 -28.80
CA VAL A 435 20.93 25.07 -27.37
C VAL A 435 20.66 23.80 -26.57
N CYS A 436 19.75 22.94 -27.03
CA CYS A 436 19.40 21.72 -26.31
C CYS A 436 20.53 20.68 -26.31
N GLY A 437 21.38 20.68 -27.34
CA GLY A 437 22.57 19.85 -27.41
C GLY A 437 23.80 20.42 -26.67
N GLY A 438 23.70 21.63 -26.10
CA GLY A 438 24.79 22.29 -25.37
C GLY A 438 25.87 22.94 -26.25
N TRP A 439 25.59 23.13 -27.54
CA TRP A 439 26.52 23.71 -28.53
C TRP A 439 26.37 25.24 -28.66
N VAL A 440 25.25 25.79 -28.18
CA VAL A 440 24.88 27.21 -28.23
C VAL A 440 24.31 27.63 -26.87
N VAL A 441 24.63 28.84 -26.39
CA VAL A 441 24.15 29.36 -25.09
C VAL A 441 23.17 30.50 -25.33
N VAL A 442 22.05 30.50 -24.62
CA VAL A 442 21.12 31.63 -24.57
C VAL A 442 21.68 32.66 -23.57
N GLY A 443 22.42 33.66 -24.07
CA GLY A 443 23.01 34.74 -23.25
C GLY A 443 24.50 34.98 -23.49
N GLY A 444 24.90 36.25 -23.44
CA GLY A 444 26.16 36.78 -24.00
C GLY A 444 27.50 36.26 -23.44
N CYS A 445 28.45 36.14 -24.37
CA CYS A 445 29.92 36.03 -24.29
C CYS A 445 30.55 35.35 -23.04
N GLY A 446 30.77 34.04 -23.17
CA GLY A 446 31.84 33.30 -22.49
C GLY A 446 32.47 32.28 -23.45
N ALA A 447 33.64 32.63 -24.00
CA ALA A 447 34.51 31.88 -24.90
C ALA A 447 34.07 30.46 -25.36
N GLY A 448 33.62 30.36 -26.61
CA GLY A 448 33.81 29.14 -27.43
C GLY A 448 32.58 28.56 -28.15
N GLY A 449 31.36 28.93 -27.76
CA GLY A 449 30.12 28.48 -28.42
C GLY A 449 29.52 29.57 -29.31
N GLY A 450 29.01 29.20 -30.50
CA GLY A 450 28.26 30.13 -31.36
C GLY A 450 27.04 30.68 -30.61
N VAL A 451 26.76 31.97 -30.78
CA VAL A 451 25.58 32.65 -30.23
C VAL A 451 24.44 32.48 -31.24
N ALA A 452 23.28 31.98 -30.81
CA ALA A 452 22.05 31.98 -31.61
C ALA A 452 21.29 33.29 -31.45
#